data_AF-A0A955TBM2-F1
#
_entry.id   AF-A0A955TBM2-F1
#
_cell.length_a   1.000
_cell.length_b   1.000
_cell.length_c   1.000
_cell.angle_alpha   90.00
_cell.angle_beta   90.00
_cell.angle_gamma   90.00
#
_symmetry.space_group_name_H-M   'P 1'
#
loop_
_entity.id
_entity.type
_entity.pdbx_description
1 polymer ?
#
loop_
_entity_poly.entity_id
_entity_poly.type
_entity_poly.pdbx_seq_one_letter_code
_entity_poly.pdbx_strand_id
1 'polypeptide(L)'
;MKRLFFLFIALLWLFTLDAVTAGGLETLWEIGQSDNSAAEFYLAPNGFEQFPPDPVYIIGISDPARDWPYAQPGPVDYWGGRKDHT
;
A
#
# COMPACT_ATOMS: atom_id res chain seq x y z
N MET A 1 -2.26 -15.58 -55.43
CA MET A 1 -1.18 -15.21 -54.47
C MET A 1 -1.40 -13.84 -53.83
N LYS A 2 -1.69 -12.77 -54.61
CA LYS A 2 -1.94 -11.42 -54.07
C LYS A 2 -3.13 -11.33 -53.09
N ARG A 3 -4.27 -11.99 -53.39
CA ARG A 3 -5.45 -12.03 -52.49
C ARG A 3 -5.18 -12.71 -51.14
N LEU A 4 -4.34 -13.74 -51.15
CA LEU A 4 -3.94 -14.47 -49.93
C LEU A 4 -2.97 -13.64 -49.08
N PHE A 5 -2.10 -12.87 -49.73
CA PHE A 5 -1.20 -11.90 -49.08
C PHE A 5 -1.97 -10.76 -48.40
N PHE A 6 -3.00 -10.21 -49.04
CA PHE A 6 -3.85 -9.17 -48.41
C PHE A 6 -4.68 -9.70 -47.23
N LEU A 7 -5.16 -10.94 -47.29
CA LEU A 7 -5.85 -11.57 -46.15
C LEU A 7 -4.89 -11.82 -44.99
N PHE A 8 -3.64 -12.17 -45.26
CA PHE A 8 -2.61 -12.36 -44.24
C PHE A 8 -2.26 -11.04 -43.52
N ILE A 9 -2.18 -9.93 -44.27
CA ILE A 9 -1.98 -8.59 -43.70
C ILE A 9 -3.20 -8.14 -42.88
N ALA A 10 -4.42 -8.40 -43.36
CA ALA A 10 -5.65 -8.09 -42.62
C ALA A 10 -5.75 -8.89 -41.31
N LEU A 11 -5.30 -10.16 -41.31
CA LEU A 11 -5.24 -11.00 -40.11
C LEU A 11 -4.18 -10.52 -39.11
N LEU A 12 -3.04 -10.02 -39.61
CA LEU A 12 -1.99 -9.39 -38.80
C LEU A 12 -2.46 -8.09 -38.13
N TRP A 13 -3.32 -7.32 -38.81
CA TRP A 13 -3.94 -6.11 -38.26
C TRP A 13 -5.06 -6.41 -37.25
N LEU A 14 -5.73 -7.55 -37.35
CA LEU A 14 -6.71 -8.02 -36.35
C LEU A 14 -6.07 -8.51 -35.05
N PHE A 15 -4.75 -8.77 -35.05
CA PHE A 15 -4.02 -9.27 -33.89
C PHE A 15 -3.45 -8.17 -32.98
N THR A 16 -3.56 -6.89 -33.38
CA THR A 16 -3.24 -5.75 -32.51
C THR A 16 -4.51 -5.29 -31.80
N LEU A 17 -5.11 -6.18 -31.01
CA LEU A 17 -5.95 -5.75 -29.90
C LEU A 17 -4.99 -5.20 -28.85
N ASP A 18 -4.80 -3.89 -28.84
CA ASP A 18 -4.22 -3.23 -27.68
C ASP A 18 -5.08 -3.65 -26.48
N ALA A 19 -4.51 -4.48 -25.61
CA ALA A 19 -5.11 -4.74 -24.32
C ALA A 19 -5.24 -3.36 -23.66
N VAL A 20 -6.48 -2.85 -23.60
CA VAL A 20 -6.80 -1.75 -22.70
C VAL A 20 -6.42 -2.25 -21.33
N THR A 21 -5.22 -1.87 -20.88
CA THR A 21 -4.87 -1.99 -19.48
C THR A 21 -5.91 -1.12 -18.78
N ALA A 22 -6.80 -1.75 -18.02
CA ALA A 22 -7.53 -1.01 -17.00
C ALA A 22 -6.45 -0.24 -16.25
N GLY A 23 -6.49 1.11 -16.34
CA GLY A 23 -5.47 1.96 -15.76
C GLY A 23 -5.17 1.44 -14.37
N GLY A 24 -3.95 0.94 -14.16
CA GLY A 24 -3.58 0.28 -12.92
C GLY A 24 -3.96 1.20 -11.76
N LEU A 25 -4.39 0.61 -10.65
CA LEU A 25 -4.64 1.40 -9.44
C LEU A 25 -3.38 2.21 -9.14
N GLU A 26 -3.47 3.53 -9.33
CA GLU A 26 -2.37 4.43 -9.03
C GLU A 26 -2.36 4.65 -7.52
N THR A 27 -1.29 4.22 -6.86
CA THR A 27 -1.09 4.47 -5.44
C THR A 27 -0.87 5.97 -5.24
N LEU A 28 -1.85 6.65 -4.64
CA LEU A 28 -1.73 8.08 -4.30
C LEU A 28 -0.79 8.31 -3.12
N TRP A 29 -0.79 7.38 -2.16
CA TRP A 29 0.10 7.37 -1.00
C TRP A 29 0.18 5.96 -0.41
N GLU A 30 1.30 5.67 0.25
CA GLU A 30 1.57 4.43 0.97
C GLU A 30 2.34 4.78 2.25
N ILE A 31 2.04 4.09 3.35
CA ILE A 31 2.82 4.18 4.59
C ILE A 31 3.46 2.81 4.79
N GLY A 32 4.77 2.77 4.69
CA GLY A 32 5.54 1.53 4.79
C GLY A 32 5.55 0.70 3.50
N GLN A 33 5.74 -0.61 3.64
CA GLN A 33 5.80 -1.61 2.56
C GLN A 33 4.87 -2.79 2.86
N SER A 34 4.24 -3.33 1.81
CA SER A 34 3.42 -4.55 1.92
C SER A 34 4.26 -5.84 1.97
N ASP A 35 5.15 -5.95 2.97
CA ASP A 35 6.13 -7.04 3.09
C ASP A 35 5.89 -7.97 4.31
N ASN A 36 4.76 -7.80 5.02
CA ASN A 36 4.45 -8.46 6.31
C ASN A 36 5.44 -8.13 7.44
N SER A 37 6.13 -6.98 7.35
CA SER A 37 6.99 -6.45 8.38
C SER A 37 6.42 -5.16 8.95
N ALA A 38 6.76 -4.88 10.21
CA ALA A 38 6.50 -3.60 10.85
C ALA A 38 7.81 -2.91 11.26
N ALA A 39 8.97 -3.43 10.83
CA ALA A 39 10.29 -3.04 11.32
C ALA A 39 10.66 -1.58 11.00
N GLU A 40 10.01 -0.98 10.02
CA GLU A 40 10.20 0.41 9.60
C GLU A 40 9.34 1.41 10.40
N PHE A 41 8.42 0.92 11.24
CA PHE A 41 7.48 1.75 11.99
C PHE A 41 8.01 2.07 13.39
N TYR A 42 7.57 3.21 13.91
CA TYR A 42 7.92 3.69 15.24
C TYR A 42 7.53 2.66 16.32
N LEU A 43 8.40 2.49 17.32
CA LEU A 43 8.25 1.55 18.44
C LEU A 43 8.28 0.05 18.08
N ALA A 44 8.46 -0.33 16.81
CA ALA A 44 8.67 -1.73 16.47
C ALA A 44 9.99 -2.28 17.06
N PRO A 45 10.08 -3.59 17.36
CA PRO A 45 9.01 -4.59 17.33
C PRO A 45 8.31 -4.81 18.68
N ASN A 46 8.73 -4.10 19.74
CA ASN A 46 8.37 -4.41 21.13
C ASN A 46 8.11 -3.19 22.02
N GLY A 47 7.97 -2.00 21.44
CA GLY A 47 7.74 -0.75 22.15
C GLY A 47 6.28 -0.37 22.31
N PHE A 48 5.32 -1.28 22.09
CA PHE A 48 3.88 -0.98 22.09
C PHE A 48 3.38 -0.32 23.38
N GLU A 49 4.02 -0.58 24.52
CA GLU A 49 3.67 0.02 25.82
C GLU A 49 3.85 1.54 25.84
N GLN A 50 4.77 2.04 25.01
CA GLN A 50 5.14 3.45 24.87
C GLN A 50 4.27 4.17 23.83
N PHE A 51 3.15 3.55 23.39
CA PHE A 51 2.22 4.17 22.45
C PHE A 51 1.82 5.59 22.92
N PRO A 52 2.08 6.61 22.08
CA PRO A 52 1.74 7.99 22.41
C PRO A 52 0.22 8.19 22.32
N PRO A 53 -0.38 9.08 23.12
CA PRO A 53 -1.79 9.43 22.97
C PRO A 53 -2.05 10.09 21.61
N ASP A 54 -3.01 9.55 20.86
CA ASP A 54 -3.58 10.12 19.62
C ASP A 54 -2.55 10.63 18.59
N PRO A 55 -1.67 9.75 18.06
CA PRO A 55 -0.69 10.14 17.04
C PRO A 55 -1.37 10.53 15.72
N VAL A 56 -0.88 11.61 15.10
CA VAL A 56 -1.35 12.10 13.79
C VAL A 56 -0.27 11.87 12.74
N TYR A 57 -0.65 11.29 11.61
CA TYR A 57 0.23 11.11 10.45
C TYR A 57 -0.24 11.98 9.28
N ILE A 58 0.65 12.84 8.77
CA ILE A 58 0.37 13.76 7.66
C ILE A 58 1.19 13.33 6.44
N ILE A 59 0.49 12.95 5.37
CA ILE A 59 1.12 12.53 4.11
C ILE A 59 2.04 13.64 3.57
N GLY A 60 3.27 13.27 3.22
CA GLY A 60 4.30 14.19 2.71
C GLY A 60 5.03 15.00 3.78
N ILE A 61 4.69 14.83 5.06
CA ILE A 61 5.34 15.52 6.20
C ILE A 61 5.87 14.51 7.23
N SER A 62 5.03 13.57 7.66
CA SER A 62 5.36 12.58 8.69
C SER A 62 6.34 11.51 8.18
N ASP A 63 7.10 10.95 9.11
CA ASP A 63 8.06 9.87 8.89
C ASP A 63 7.55 8.57 9.53
N PRO A 64 7.39 7.45 8.80
CA PRO A 64 6.95 6.17 9.36
C PRO A 64 7.77 5.70 10.55
N ALA A 65 9.08 5.95 10.54
CA ALA A 65 10.01 5.50 11.58
C ALA A 65 9.88 6.27 12.90
N ARG A 66 9.14 7.39 12.89
CA ARG A 66 9.01 8.32 14.03
C ARG A 66 7.57 8.58 14.44
N ASP A 67 6.67 8.65 13.46
CA ASP A 67 5.34 9.20 13.63
C ASP A 67 4.23 8.16 13.40
N TRP A 68 4.59 6.93 13.03
CA TRP A 68 3.64 5.83 12.85
C TRP A 68 3.94 4.68 13.82
N PRO A 69 3.28 4.62 15.00
CA PRO A 69 3.43 3.49 15.90
C PRO A 69 3.02 2.18 15.23
N TYR A 70 3.88 1.17 15.33
CA TYR A 70 3.67 -0.13 14.71
C TYR A 70 2.47 -0.92 15.28
N ALA A 71 2.01 -0.53 16.47
CA ALA A 71 0.84 -1.06 17.14
C ALA A 71 0.03 0.10 17.72
N GLN A 72 -1.31 -0.02 17.65
CA GLN A 72 -2.25 0.97 18.17
C GLN A 72 -3.25 0.27 19.11
N PRO A 73 -2.84 -0.02 20.37
CA PRO A 73 -3.68 -0.75 21.31
C PRO A 73 -4.97 0.01 21.60
N GLY A 74 -6.11 -0.67 21.64
CA GLY A 74 -7.38 -0.10 22.05
C GLY A 74 -7.67 -0.25 23.55
N PRO A 75 -8.84 0.22 24.01
CA PRO A 75 -9.24 0.15 25.43
C PRO A 75 -9.38 -1.29 25.95
N VAL A 76 -9.66 -2.24 25.06
CA VAL A 76 -9.84 -3.66 25.39
C VAL A 76 -8.56 -4.48 25.27
N ASP A 77 -7.48 -3.90 24.74
CA ASP A 77 -6.20 -4.57 24.56
C ASP A 77 -5.42 -4.62 25.89
N TYR A 78 -5.74 -5.63 26.70
CA TYR A 78 -5.06 -5.85 27.98
C TYR A 78 -3.55 -6.02 27.83
N TRP A 79 -3.11 -6.65 26.75
CA TRP A 79 -1.70 -6.85 26.45
C TRP A 79 -0.98 -5.52 26.17
N GLY A 80 -1.68 -4.51 25.65
CA GLY A 80 -1.14 -3.20 25.27
C GLY A 80 -1.43 -2.07 26.26
N GLY A 81 -1.89 -2.40 27.48
CA GLY A 81 -2.09 -1.44 28.55
C GLY A 81 -3.42 -0.66 28.51
N ARG A 82 -4.42 -1.10 27.71
CA ARG A 82 -5.75 -0.47 27.60
C ARG A 82 -5.68 1.03 27.30
N LYS A 83 -5.31 1.40 26.08
CA LYS A 83 -5.21 2.83 25.71
C LYS A 83 -6.57 3.33 25.24
N ASP A 84 -7.05 4.40 25.87
CA ASP A 84 -8.17 5.19 25.35
C ASP A 84 -7.68 6.10 24.22
N HIS A 85 -8.53 6.31 23.22
CA HIS A 85 -8.30 7.25 22.12
C HIS A 85 -9.39 8.32 22.19
N THR A 86 -9.04 9.60 21.95
CA THR A 86 -9.99 10.72 22.04
C THR A 86 -10.34 11.37 20.71
#